data_AF-T0LH74-F1
#
_entry.id   AF-T0LH74-F1
#
_cell.length_a   1.000
_cell.length_b   1.000
_cell.length_c   1.000
_cell.angle_alpha   90.00
_cell.angle_beta   90.00
_cell.angle_gamma   90.00
#
_symmetry.space_group_name_H-M   'P 1'
#
loop_
_entity.id
_entity.type
_entity.pdbx_description
1 polymer ?
#
loop_
_entity_poly.entity_id
_entity_poly.type
_entity_poly.pdbx_seq_one_letter_code
_entity_poly.pdbx_strand_id
1 'polypeptide(L)'
;MGLKELAGNNLGLTSLDLRKLKICFLLADRIEIVPTETIEKKYNLRAGMINQIAEQVSWLLESAYKISELVSDMVNNSQHITILDHMLTNLELKNFLKALALQVKFGVPKEAIGLANLHVPNLGRVYIQRLVQNDLAQAEKIRQTDIEFLKKILPEKIALELKQVVAEKSSTSSTPIQEVDFFAEVKLEIDGSTVKNRWKVVLNQIQHVLSYCSFKYLLKLVEAVYSKPEGWIHKLDLDEGDNQAKYIYRLRKELSLKAEEVIENNGAGSYRLNLKKEEVRVNKENLVRMGEEEIKRLVGKL
;
A
#
# COMPACT_ATOMS: atom_id res chain seq x y z
N MET A 1 13.49 -29.01 -11.74
CA MET A 1 12.57 -29.47 -12.78
C MET A 1 12.30 -28.30 -13.74
N GLY A 2 12.69 -28.42 -15.01
CA GLY A 2 12.56 -27.33 -16.00
C GLY A 2 11.24 -27.39 -16.77
N LEU A 3 10.76 -26.25 -17.31
CA LEU A 3 9.57 -26.19 -18.17
C LEU A 3 9.64 -27.16 -19.38
N LYS A 4 10.86 -27.46 -19.86
CA LYS A 4 11.09 -28.47 -20.92
C LYS A 4 10.80 -29.91 -20.46
N GLU A 5 11.05 -30.24 -19.19
CA GLU A 5 10.76 -31.58 -18.65
C GLU A 5 9.26 -31.78 -18.44
N LEU A 6 8.53 -30.72 -18.04
CA LEU A 6 7.07 -30.76 -17.95
C LEU A 6 6.41 -30.84 -19.33
N ALA A 7 6.93 -30.10 -20.33
CA ALA A 7 6.41 -30.15 -21.70
C ALA A 7 6.74 -31.48 -22.43
N GLY A 8 7.75 -32.22 -21.99
CA GLY A 8 8.14 -33.52 -22.54
C GLY A 8 7.16 -34.65 -22.20
N ASN A 9 6.33 -34.46 -21.17
CA ASN A 9 5.20 -35.34 -20.87
C ASN A 9 3.97 -34.79 -21.59
N ASN A 10 3.23 -35.64 -22.32
CA ASN A 10 2.02 -35.37 -23.12
C ASN A 10 0.86 -34.68 -22.33
N LEU A 11 1.06 -33.46 -21.83
CA LEU A 11 0.10 -32.75 -20.98
C LEU A 11 -0.92 -31.91 -21.78
N GLY A 12 -0.88 -31.94 -23.13
CA GLY A 12 -1.82 -31.17 -23.96
C GLY A 12 -1.80 -29.66 -23.69
N LEU A 13 -0.70 -29.13 -23.14
CA LEU A 13 -0.61 -27.74 -22.70
C LEU A 13 -0.55 -26.79 -23.90
N THR A 14 -1.39 -25.77 -23.88
CA THR A 14 -1.35 -24.71 -24.89
C THR A 14 -0.17 -23.77 -24.64
N SER A 15 0.17 -22.96 -25.64
CA SER A 15 1.18 -21.89 -25.48
C SER A 15 0.78 -20.87 -24.40
N LEU A 16 -0.53 -20.68 -24.16
CA LEU A 16 -1.05 -19.84 -23.09
C LEU A 16 -0.77 -20.46 -21.71
N ASP A 17 -0.98 -21.76 -21.56
CA ASP A 17 -0.75 -22.47 -20.30
C ASP A 17 0.73 -22.48 -19.91
N LEU A 18 1.61 -22.66 -20.88
CA LEU A 18 3.06 -22.56 -20.67
C LEU A 18 3.48 -21.16 -20.20
N ARG A 19 2.86 -20.09 -20.72
CA ARG A 19 3.12 -18.72 -20.24
C ARG A 19 2.64 -18.52 -18.81
N LYS A 20 1.45 -19.02 -18.46
CA LYS A 20 0.91 -18.97 -17.09
C LYS A 20 1.85 -19.70 -16.12
N LEU A 21 2.24 -20.93 -16.46
CA LEU A 21 3.18 -21.72 -15.64
C LEU A 21 4.52 -21.01 -15.46
N LYS A 22 5.06 -20.38 -16.52
CA LYS A 22 6.28 -19.56 -16.40
C LYS A 22 6.12 -18.43 -15.38
N ILE A 23 4.98 -17.73 -15.39
CA ILE A 23 4.69 -16.67 -14.41
C ILE A 23 4.55 -17.26 -13.00
N CYS A 24 3.85 -18.39 -12.85
CA CYS A 24 3.72 -19.05 -11.56
C CYS A 24 5.10 -19.43 -10.97
N PHE A 25 5.98 -20.04 -11.77
CA PHE A 25 7.32 -20.40 -11.31
C PHE A 25 8.20 -19.18 -11.03
N LEU A 26 8.10 -18.13 -11.85
CA LEU A 26 8.77 -16.84 -11.60
C LEU A 26 8.38 -16.28 -10.23
N LEU A 27 7.09 -16.25 -9.94
CA LEU A 27 6.57 -15.69 -8.69
C LEU A 27 6.86 -16.59 -7.49
N ALA A 28 6.82 -17.91 -7.67
CA ALA A 28 7.25 -18.87 -6.65
C ALA A 28 8.73 -18.64 -6.26
N ASP A 29 9.64 -18.49 -7.24
CA ASP A 29 11.03 -18.17 -6.93
C ASP A 29 11.20 -16.75 -6.34
N ARG A 30 10.32 -15.81 -6.72
CA ARG A 30 10.37 -14.42 -6.24
C ARG A 30 10.09 -14.30 -4.75
N ILE A 31 9.12 -15.06 -4.24
CA ILE A 31 8.73 -15.02 -2.81
C ILE A 31 9.73 -15.75 -1.91
N GLU A 32 10.63 -16.53 -2.49
CA GLU A 32 11.73 -17.19 -1.80
C GLU A 32 12.95 -16.27 -1.60
N ILE A 33 13.90 -16.72 -0.79
CA ILE A 33 15.19 -16.05 -0.55
C ILE A 33 16.16 -16.30 -1.73
N VAL A 34 15.74 -15.92 -2.93
CA VAL A 34 16.53 -16.03 -4.17
C VAL A 34 16.96 -14.63 -4.64
N PRO A 35 18.25 -14.38 -4.97
CA PRO A 35 18.69 -13.09 -5.49
C PRO A 35 17.97 -12.71 -6.79
N THR A 36 17.59 -11.43 -6.93
CA THR A 36 16.87 -10.94 -8.12
C THR A 36 17.62 -11.27 -9.42
N GLU A 37 18.94 -11.12 -9.44
CA GLU A 37 19.78 -11.45 -10.60
C GLU A 37 19.68 -12.92 -11.04
N THR A 38 19.48 -13.83 -10.08
CA THR A 38 19.30 -15.26 -10.38
C THR A 38 17.95 -15.49 -11.07
N ILE A 39 16.91 -14.82 -10.59
CA ILE A 39 15.57 -14.88 -11.19
C ILE A 39 15.58 -14.25 -12.59
N GLU A 40 16.22 -13.10 -12.76
CA GLU A 40 16.35 -12.44 -14.07
C GLU A 40 17.00 -13.36 -15.11
N LYS A 41 18.12 -14.00 -14.73
CA LYS A 41 18.82 -14.96 -15.59
C LYS A 41 17.97 -16.20 -15.89
N LYS A 42 17.32 -16.78 -14.87
CA LYS A 42 16.52 -18.01 -14.99
C LYS A 42 15.31 -17.84 -15.92
N TYR A 43 14.62 -16.70 -15.84
CA TYR A 43 13.39 -16.45 -16.61
C TYR A 43 13.57 -15.55 -17.83
N ASN A 44 14.78 -15.02 -18.03
CA ASN A 44 15.12 -14.04 -19.08
C ASN A 44 14.18 -12.82 -19.05
N LEU A 45 14.05 -12.21 -17.87
CA LEU A 45 13.23 -11.02 -17.63
C LEU A 45 14.03 -10.01 -16.81
N ARG A 46 13.78 -8.72 -17.01
CA ARG A 46 14.38 -7.65 -16.22
C ARG A 46 13.57 -7.36 -14.97
N ALA A 47 14.20 -6.89 -13.90
CA ALA A 47 13.59 -6.61 -12.60
C ALA A 47 12.34 -5.72 -12.70
N GLY A 48 12.35 -4.72 -13.60
CA GLY A 48 11.16 -3.88 -13.85
C GLY A 48 9.96 -4.69 -14.35
N MET A 49 10.16 -5.61 -15.29
CA MET A 49 9.09 -6.49 -15.79
C MET A 49 8.62 -7.46 -14.70
N ILE A 50 9.54 -8.00 -13.91
CA ILE A 50 9.21 -8.90 -12.79
C ILE A 50 8.35 -8.15 -11.77
N ASN A 51 8.70 -6.91 -11.44
CA ASN A 51 7.93 -6.07 -10.54
C ASN A 51 6.54 -5.75 -11.10
N GLN A 52 6.43 -5.44 -12.40
CA GLN A 52 5.13 -5.20 -13.03
C GLN A 52 4.24 -6.44 -13.00
N ILE A 53 4.79 -7.62 -13.33
CA ILE A 53 4.06 -8.89 -13.26
C ILE A 53 3.61 -9.18 -11.82
N ALA A 54 4.51 -8.98 -10.85
CA ALA A 54 4.21 -9.19 -9.45
C ALA A 54 3.10 -8.25 -8.96
N GLU A 55 3.14 -6.97 -9.33
CA GLU A 55 2.09 -6.00 -8.98
C GLU A 55 0.73 -6.46 -9.53
N GLN A 56 0.67 -6.76 -10.83
CA GLN A 56 -0.57 -7.21 -11.49
C GLN A 56 -1.13 -8.49 -10.87
N VAL A 57 -0.28 -9.48 -10.61
CA VAL A 57 -0.72 -10.74 -10.00
C VAL A 57 -1.09 -10.55 -8.53
N SER A 58 -0.43 -9.65 -7.80
CA SER A 58 -0.82 -9.33 -6.43
C SER A 58 -2.23 -8.75 -6.35
N TRP A 59 -2.63 -7.91 -7.30
CA TRP A 59 -3.99 -7.37 -7.38
C TRP A 59 -5.02 -8.45 -7.71
N LEU A 60 -4.67 -9.43 -8.55
CA LEU A 60 -5.54 -10.57 -8.83
C LEU A 60 -5.71 -11.48 -7.60
N LEU A 61 -4.64 -11.70 -6.84
CA LEU A 61 -4.68 -12.46 -5.59
C LEU A 61 -5.48 -11.73 -4.50
N GLU A 62 -5.36 -10.41 -4.43
CA GLU A 62 -6.18 -9.56 -3.57
C GLU A 62 -7.66 -9.62 -3.97
N SER A 63 -7.96 -9.56 -5.27
CA SER A 63 -9.33 -9.73 -5.77
C SER A 63 -9.88 -11.10 -5.40
N ALA A 64 -9.07 -12.16 -5.55
CA ALA A 64 -9.45 -13.51 -5.14
C ALA A 64 -9.69 -13.61 -3.62
N TYR A 65 -8.86 -12.94 -2.81
CA TYR A 65 -9.06 -12.82 -1.37
C TYR A 65 -10.40 -12.13 -1.05
N LYS A 66 -10.69 -10.96 -1.63
CA LYS A 66 -11.95 -10.24 -1.38
C LYS A 66 -13.18 -11.01 -1.86
N ILE A 67 -13.09 -11.72 -2.97
CA ILE A 67 -14.16 -12.62 -3.43
C ILE A 67 -14.35 -13.76 -2.43
N SER A 68 -13.26 -14.36 -1.92
CA SER A 68 -13.35 -15.41 -0.91
C SER A 68 -13.98 -14.92 0.40
N GLU A 69 -13.76 -13.65 0.75
CA GLU A 69 -14.41 -12.97 1.88
C GLU A 69 -15.92 -12.92 1.69
N LEU A 70 -16.37 -12.37 0.57
CA LEU A 70 -17.78 -12.26 0.20
C LEU A 70 -18.49 -13.61 0.12
N VAL A 71 -17.88 -14.60 -0.53
CA VAL A 71 -18.46 -15.94 -0.68
C VAL A 71 -18.62 -16.61 0.69
N SER A 72 -17.64 -16.45 1.58
CA SER A 72 -17.74 -17.00 2.94
C SER A 72 -18.90 -16.37 3.72
N ASP A 73 -19.10 -15.07 3.59
CA ASP A 73 -20.18 -14.35 4.28
C ASP A 73 -21.57 -14.78 3.76
N MET A 74 -21.70 -15.04 2.45
CA MET A 74 -22.94 -15.57 1.86
C MET A 74 -23.27 -16.99 2.34
N VAL A 75 -22.25 -17.85 2.46
CA VAL A 75 -22.41 -19.23 2.95
C VAL A 75 -22.81 -19.25 4.42
N ASN A 76 -22.18 -18.40 5.26
CA ASN A 76 -22.51 -18.31 6.69
C ASN A 76 -23.95 -17.82 6.96
N ASN A 77 -24.54 -17.08 6.03
CA ASN A 77 -25.93 -16.61 6.10
C ASN A 77 -26.95 -17.64 5.58
N SER A 78 -26.50 -18.74 4.97
CA SER A 78 -27.35 -19.80 4.45
C SER A 78 -27.36 -20.99 5.43
N GLN A 79 -28.48 -21.22 6.10
CA GLN A 79 -28.64 -22.14 7.25
C GLN A 79 -28.35 -23.64 7.03
N HIS A 80 -27.74 -24.07 5.92
CA HIS A 80 -27.82 -25.47 5.48
C HIS A 80 -26.49 -26.13 5.04
N ILE A 81 -25.35 -25.77 5.62
CA ILE A 81 -24.08 -26.47 5.35
C ILE A 81 -23.36 -26.77 6.66
N THR A 82 -22.79 -27.98 6.76
CA THR A 82 -22.01 -28.49 7.89
C THR A 82 -20.88 -27.51 8.24
N ILE A 83 -21.12 -26.70 9.28
CA ILE A 83 -20.50 -25.38 9.50
C ILE A 83 -18.99 -25.46 9.79
N LEU A 84 -18.53 -26.53 10.42
CA LEU A 84 -17.18 -26.59 11.00
C LEU A 84 -16.06 -26.83 9.97
N ASP A 85 -16.21 -27.79 9.05
CA ASP A 85 -15.16 -28.07 8.06
C ASP A 85 -15.02 -26.94 7.04
N HIS A 86 -16.14 -26.38 6.55
CA HIS A 86 -16.14 -25.28 5.57
C HIS A 86 -15.63 -23.95 6.14
N MET A 87 -15.91 -23.63 7.41
CA MET A 87 -15.37 -22.42 8.03
C MET A 87 -13.85 -22.46 8.16
N LEU A 88 -13.29 -23.61 8.55
CA LEU A 88 -11.84 -23.79 8.66
C LEU A 88 -11.15 -23.66 7.30
N THR A 89 -11.70 -24.29 6.25
CA THR A 89 -11.13 -24.17 4.89
C THR A 89 -11.22 -22.75 4.34
N ASN A 90 -12.31 -22.03 4.63
CA ASN A 90 -12.48 -20.64 4.20
C ASN A 90 -11.50 -19.70 4.90
N LEU A 91 -11.27 -19.86 6.20
CA LEU A 91 -10.32 -19.03 6.93
C LEU A 91 -8.87 -19.31 6.50
N GLU A 92 -8.51 -20.58 6.30
CA GLU A 92 -7.19 -20.96 5.77
C GLU A 92 -6.95 -20.41 4.37
N LEU A 93 -7.94 -20.53 3.47
CA LEU A 93 -7.87 -19.99 2.12
C LEU A 93 -7.75 -18.46 2.12
N LYS A 94 -8.56 -17.77 2.93
CA LYS A 94 -8.48 -16.30 3.11
C LYS A 94 -7.07 -15.90 3.54
N ASN A 95 -6.55 -16.53 4.60
CA ASN A 95 -5.22 -16.24 5.14
C ASN A 95 -4.11 -16.57 4.13
N PHE A 96 -4.26 -17.65 3.38
CA PHE A 96 -3.34 -18.05 2.32
C PHE A 96 -3.31 -17.00 1.20
N LEU A 97 -4.47 -16.62 0.65
CA LEU A 97 -4.56 -15.63 -0.43
C LEU A 97 -4.04 -14.26 0.01
N LYS A 98 -4.40 -13.83 1.23
CA LYS A 98 -3.91 -12.59 1.84
C LYS A 98 -2.40 -12.58 1.98
N ALA A 99 -1.82 -13.64 2.55
CA ALA A 99 -0.37 -13.77 2.67
C ALA A 99 0.31 -13.81 1.29
N LEU A 100 -0.21 -14.61 0.37
CA LEU A 100 0.37 -14.80 -0.96
C LEU A 100 0.37 -13.48 -1.77
N ALA A 101 -0.70 -12.69 -1.70
CA ALA A 101 -0.76 -11.38 -2.33
C ALA A 101 0.39 -10.47 -1.87
N LEU A 102 0.63 -10.41 -0.55
CA LEU A 102 1.71 -9.61 0.04
C LEU A 102 3.09 -10.16 -0.29
N GLN A 103 3.27 -11.48 -0.23
CA GLN A 103 4.53 -12.13 -0.60
C GLN A 103 4.88 -11.80 -2.04
N VAL A 104 3.92 -11.91 -2.97
CA VAL A 104 4.12 -11.62 -4.40
C VAL A 104 4.46 -10.14 -4.60
N LYS A 105 3.67 -9.24 -4.02
CA LYS A 105 3.87 -7.77 -4.10
C LYS A 105 5.29 -7.37 -3.70
N PHE A 106 5.70 -7.74 -2.49
CA PHE A 106 7.00 -7.36 -1.94
C PHE A 106 8.15 -8.26 -2.42
N GLY A 107 7.82 -9.45 -2.92
CA GLY A 107 8.79 -10.48 -3.31
C GLY A 107 9.57 -11.03 -2.12
N VAL A 108 8.91 -11.27 -1.00
CA VAL A 108 9.55 -11.73 0.25
C VAL A 108 8.78 -12.92 0.83
N PRO A 109 9.44 -13.76 1.66
CA PRO A 109 8.76 -14.87 2.30
C PRO A 109 7.78 -14.36 3.38
N LYS A 110 6.86 -15.24 3.80
CA LYS A 110 5.72 -14.86 4.65
C LYS A 110 6.16 -14.21 5.98
N GLU A 111 7.18 -14.76 6.61
CA GLU A 111 7.77 -14.28 7.85
C GLU A 111 8.38 -12.88 7.73
N ALA A 112 8.71 -12.43 6.52
CA ALA A 112 9.34 -11.15 6.25
C ALA A 112 8.35 -10.04 5.83
N ILE A 113 7.07 -10.39 5.62
CA ILE A 113 6.00 -9.42 5.28
C ILE A 113 5.95 -8.29 6.32
N GLY A 114 6.12 -8.63 7.61
CA GLY A 114 6.11 -7.66 8.70
C GLY A 114 7.14 -6.53 8.50
N LEU A 115 8.31 -6.86 7.95
CA LEU A 115 9.38 -5.89 7.65
C LEU A 115 9.03 -4.99 6.47
N ALA A 116 8.46 -5.56 5.41
CA ALA A 116 7.99 -4.79 4.26
C ALA A 116 6.92 -3.77 4.67
N ASN A 117 6.06 -4.13 5.63
CA ASN A 117 4.99 -3.29 6.16
C ASN A 117 5.47 -2.21 7.15
N LEU A 118 6.76 -2.17 7.50
CA LEU A 118 7.30 -1.07 8.31
C LEU A 118 7.37 0.25 7.53
N HIS A 119 7.26 0.22 6.19
CA HIS A 119 7.35 1.40 5.32
C HIS A 119 8.63 2.21 5.52
N VAL A 120 9.73 1.53 5.87
CA VAL A 120 11.05 2.16 6.00
C VAL A 120 11.53 2.59 4.61
N PRO A 121 11.88 3.87 4.41
CA PRO A 121 12.33 4.35 3.12
C PRO A 121 13.49 3.52 2.56
N ASN A 122 13.41 3.16 1.27
CA ASN A 122 14.43 2.38 0.56
C ASN A 122 14.70 0.97 1.11
N LEU A 123 13.91 0.48 2.07
CA LEU A 123 13.97 -0.90 2.53
C LEU A 123 13.25 -1.82 1.53
N GLY A 124 13.90 -2.07 0.39
CA GLY A 124 13.40 -2.98 -0.64
C GLY A 124 13.69 -4.45 -0.37
N ARG A 125 13.17 -5.32 -1.26
CA ARG A 125 13.34 -6.80 -1.22
C ARG A 125 14.76 -7.25 -0.88
N VAL A 126 15.78 -6.67 -1.52
CA VAL A 126 17.18 -7.07 -1.34
C VAL A 126 17.61 -6.92 0.12
N TYR A 127 17.28 -5.80 0.75
CA TYR A 127 17.64 -5.53 2.14
C TYR A 127 16.80 -6.34 3.12
N ILE A 128 15.52 -6.55 2.81
CA ILE A 128 14.65 -7.44 3.59
C ILE A 128 15.20 -8.87 3.56
N GLN A 129 15.61 -9.37 2.39
CA GLN A 129 16.23 -10.69 2.28
C GLN A 129 17.51 -10.80 3.10
N ARG A 130 18.37 -9.77 3.10
CA ARG A 130 19.57 -9.77 3.94
C ARG A 130 19.23 -9.83 5.43
N LEU A 131 18.18 -9.14 5.87
CA LEU A 131 17.70 -9.24 7.25
C LEU A 131 17.23 -10.67 7.57
N VAL A 132 16.43 -11.27 6.69
CA VAL A 132 15.94 -12.64 6.86
C VAL A 132 17.09 -13.65 6.91
N GLN A 133 18.09 -13.51 6.03
CA GLN A 133 19.30 -14.35 6.01
C GLN A 133 20.15 -14.25 7.29
N ASN A 134 19.95 -13.20 8.09
CA ASN A 134 20.62 -13.01 9.38
C ASN A 134 19.66 -13.23 10.56
N ASP A 135 18.56 -13.96 10.36
CA ASP A 135 17.54 -14.27 11.37
C ASP A 135 16.80 -13.05 11.95
N LEU A 136 16.83 -11.91 11.25
CA LEU A 136 16.23 -10.63 11.63
C LEU A 136 14.88 -10.38 10.93
N ALA A 137 14.10 -11.43 10.66
CA ALA A 137 12.78 -11.31 10.01
C ALA A 137 11.71 -10.61 10.89
N GLN A 138 11.95 -10.52 12.21
CA GLN A 138 10.99 -9.97 13.17
C GLN A 138 11.45 -8.63 13.73
N ALA A 139 10.53 -7.67 13.83
CA ALA A 139 10.80 -6.33 14.37
C ALA A 139 11.39 -6.38 15.80
N GLU A 140 10.95 -7.33 16.62
CA GLU A 140 11.48 -7.57 17.96
C GLU A 140 12.98 -7.82 17.97
N LYS A 141 13.44 -8.72 17.10
CA LYS A 141 14.86 -9.07 16.99
C LYS A 141 15.67 -7.89 16.50
N ILE A 142 15.15 -7.13 15.53
CA ILE A 142 15.78 -5.90 15.05
C ILE A 142 15.93 -4.88 16.18
N ARG A 143 14.94 -4.77 17.07
CA ARG A 143 15.01 -3.87 18.23
C ARG A 143 16.10 -4.26 19.23
N GLN A 144 16.33 -5.53 19.43
CA GLN A 144 17.36 -6.03 20.36
C GLN A 144 18.76 -6.06 19.73
N THR A 145 18.84 -6.06 18.40
CA THR A 145 20.10 -6.13 17.66
C THR A 145 20.89 -4.82 17.72
N ASP A 146 22.19 -4.89 17.96
CA ASP A 146 23.04 -3.70 17.99
C ASP A 146 23.08 -2.96 16.62
N ILE A 147 23.14 -1.64 16.66
CA ILE A 147 23.13 -0.81 15.46
C ILE A 147 24.36 -1.05 14.59
N GLU A 148 25.52 -1.33 15.18
CA GLU A 148 26.75 -1.61 14.42
C GLU A 148 26.65 -2.95 13.67
N PHE A 149 25.92 -3.93 14.20
CA PHE A 149 25.62 -5.15 13.46
C PHE A 149 24.68 -4.88 12.28
N LEU A 150 23.64 -4.05 12.47
CA LEU A 150 22.73 -3.68 11.38
C LEU A 150 23.46 -2.94 10.25
N LYS A 151 24.41 -2.05 10.57
CA LYS A 151 25.23 -1.32 9.59
C LYS A 151 26.16 -2.23 8.77
N LYS A 152 26.50 -3.43 9.26
CA LYS A 152 27.27 -4.42 8.48
C LYS A 152 26.44 -5.06 7.37
N ILE A 153 25.12 -5.16 7.57
CA ILE A 153 24.20 -5.85 6.66
C ILE A 153 23.48 -4.86 5.74
N LEU A 154 23.18 -3.67 6.26
CA LEU A 154 22.41 -2.61 5.62
C LEU A 154 23.23 -1.33 5.49
N PRO A 155 22.96 -0.49 4.47
CA PRO A 155 23.48 0.88 4.42
C PRO A 155 23.12 1.64 5.70
N GLU A 156 24.04 2.47 6.19
CA GLU A 156 23.92 3.17 7.47
C GLU A 156 22.59 3.91 7.63
N LYS A 157 22.18 4.67 6.61
CA LYS A 157 20.91 5.40 6.61
C LYS A 157 19.70 4.49 6.84
N ILE A 158 19.65 3.34 6.15
CA ILE A 158 18.54 2.38 6.26
C ILE A 158 18.57 1.70 7.64
N ALA A 159 19.76 1.37 8.16
CA ALA A 159 19.90 0.77 9.49
C ALA A 159 19.36 1.70 10.59
N LEU A 160 19.70 2.99 10.53
CA LEU A 160 19.22 4.01 11.47
C LEU A 160 17.71 4.22 11.36
N GLU A 161 17.19 4.41 10.14
CA GLU A 161 15.75 4.60 9.88
C GLU A 161 14.93 3.39 10.35
N LEU A 162 15.40 2.17 10.05
CA LEU A 162 14.76 0.93 10.49
C LEU A 162 14.71 0.84 12.02
N LYS A 163 15.81 1.17 12.70
CA LYS A 163 15.89 1.12 14.16
C LYS A 163 14.93 2.11 14.82
N GLN A 164 14.84 3.31 14.26
CA GLN A 164 13.92 4.35 14.71
C GLN A 164 12.46 3.90 14.56
N VAL A 165 12.06 3.45 13.37
CA VAL A 165 10.67 3.02 13.10
C VAL A 165 10.23 1.87 14.00
N VAL A 166 11.13 0.91 14.27
CA VAL A 166 10.86 -0.23 15.16
C VAL A 166 10.73 0.21 16.62
N ALA A 167 11.49 1.22 17.05
CA ALA A 167 11.39 1.77 18.41
C ALA A 167 10.07 2.55 18.61
N GLU A 168 9.69 3.40 17.66
CA GLU A 168 8.47 4.22 17.72
C GLU A 168 7.19 3.36 17.78
N LYS A 169 7.17 2.22 17.08
CA LYS A 169 6.03 1.28 17.13
C LYS A 169 5.88 0.55 18.48
N SER A 170 6.86 0.62 19.38
CA SER A 170 6.82 -0.07 20.68
C SER A 170 6.30 0.78 21.84
N SER A 171 6.42 2.11 21.74
CA SER A 171 5.88 3.06 22.73
C SER A 171 4.36 3.19 22.71
N THR A 172 3.69 2.58 21.74
CA THR A 172 2.23 2.58 21.56
C THR A 172 1.69 1.16 21.71
N SER A 173 1.87 0.52 22.88
CA SER A 173 1.38 -0.85 23.12
C SER A 173 0.05 -0.87 23.88
N SER A 174 -1.07 -0.90 23.15
CA SER A 174 -2.30 -1.64 23.50
C SER A 174 -3.42 -1.31 22.51
N THR A 175 -3.17 -1.57 21.25
CA THR A 175 -4.23 -2.05 20.38
C THR A 175 -3.83 -3.49 20.06
N PRO A 176 -4.77 -4.40 19.76
CA PRO A 176 -4.38 -5.66 19.14
C PRO A 176 -3.42 -5.37 17.98
N ILE A 177 -2.80 -6.38 17.42
CA ILE A 177 -2.57 -6.31 15.97
C ILE A 177 -3.96 -6.10 15.39
N GLN A 178 -4.44 -4.84 15.35
CA GLN A 178 -5.52 -4.44 14.50
C GLN A 178 -5.00 -4.93 13.19
N GLU A 179 -5.72 -5.87 12.60
CA GLU A 179 -5.68 -6.05 11.18
C GLU A 179 -5.85 -4.66 10.60
N VAL A 180 -4.73 -3.97 10.38
CA VAL A 180 -4.67 -2.90 9.40
C VAL A 180 -5.13 -3.64 8.18
N ASP A 181 -6.38 -3.40 7.77
CA ASP A 181 -6.91 -3.95 6.54
C ASP A 181 -5.98 -3.41 5.46
N PHE A 182 -4.98 -4.22 5.13
CA PHE A 182 -3.92 -3.85 4.20
C PHE A 182 -4.49 -3.58 2.80
N PHE A 183 -5.75 -4.00 2.61
CA PHE A 183 -6.57 -3.82 1.42
C PHE A 183 -7.51 -2.61 1.52
N ALA A 184 -7.52 -1.87 2.63
CA ALA A 184 -7.90 -0.46 2.59
C ALA A 184 -6.72 0.28 1.93
N GLU A 185 -6.73 0.32 0.60
CA GLU A 185 -5.71 1.03 -0.17
C GLU A 185 -5.70 2.48 0.30
N VAL A 186 -4.68 2.88 1.06
CA VAL A 186 -4.42 4.29 1.34
C VAL A 186 -4.06 4.93 0.00
N LYS A 187 -5.08 5.48 -0.65
CA LYS A 187 -4.96 6.16 -1.93
C LYS A 187 -4.34 7.51 -1.74
N LEU A 188 -4.64 8.22 -0.65
CA LEU A 188 -4.09 9.55 -0.39
C LEU A 188 -3.30 9.58 0.93
N GLU A 189 -2.02 9.94 0.85
CA GLU A 189 -1.16 10.19 2.00
C GLU A 189 -0.68 11.64 2.03
N ILE A 190 -0.89 12.28 3.18
CA ILE A 190 -0.46 13.65 3.47
C ILE A 190 0.47 13.61 4.67
N ASP A 191 1.79 13.66 4.41
CA ASP A 191 2.81 13.61 5.45
C ASP A 191 3.16 14.99 6.03
N GLY A 192 2.78 16.08 5.36
CA GLY A 192 3.08 17.45 5.78
C GLY A 192 4.51 17.90 5.52
N SER A 193 5.30 17.16 4.74
CA SER A 193 6.64 17.55 4.33
C SER A 193 6.60 18.49 3.13
N THR A 194 7.66 19.29 2.96
CA THR A 194 7.79 20.21 1.83
C THR A 194 9.08 19.97 1.05
N VAL A 195 9.02 20.18 -0.27
CA VAL A 195 10.17 20.14 -1.19
C VAL A 195 10.20 21.47 -1.94
N LYS A 196 11.28 22.25 -1.78
CA LYS A 196 11.43 23.57 -2.43
C LYS A 196 10.20 24.48 -2.24
N ASN A 197 9.70 24.57 -1.00
CA ASN A 197 8.52 25.36 -0.63
C ASN A 197 7.18 24.90 -1.24
N ARG A 198 7.09 23.65 -1.71
CA ARG A 198 5.86 23.00 -2.17
C ARG A 198 5.53 21.81 -1.29
N TRP A 199 4.24 21.55 -1.07
CA TRP A 199 3.78 20.49 -0.18
C TRP A 199 3.80 19.14 -0.88
N LYS A 200 4.39 18.15 -0.23
CA LYS A 200 4.41 16.79 -0.75
C LYS A 200 3.12 16.07 -0.36
N VAL A 201 2.52 15.40 -1.33
CA VAL A 201 1.41 14.46 -1.12
C VAL A 201 1.66 13.22 -1.97
N VAL A 202 1.18 12.07 -1.54
CA VAL A 202 1.24 10.83 -2.32
C VAL A 202 -0.19 10.43 -2.65
N LEU A 203 -0.51 10.33 -3.93
CA LEU A 203 -1.82 9.90 -4.41
C LEU A 203 -1.63 8.67 -5.30
N ASN A 204 -2.31 7.57 -5.01
CA ASN A 204 -2.17 6.28 -5.69
C ASN A 204 -0.70 5.88 -5.86
N GLN A 205 0.09 6.02 -4.78
CA GLN A 205 1.54 5.77 -4.73
C GLN A 205 2.41 6.71 -5.60
N ILE A 206 1.82 7.71 -6.26
CA ILE A 206 2.53 8.72 -7.05
C ILE A 206 2.75 9.96 -6.18
N GLN A 207 4.01 10.42 -6.11
CA GLN A 207 4.34 11.64 -5.37
C GLN A 207 4.01 12.88 -6.21
N HIS A 208 3.23 13.79 -5.62
CA HIS A 208 2.91 15.10 -6.17
C HIS A 208 3.44 16.22 -5.28
N VAL A 209 3.76 17.36 -5.90
CA VAL A 209 4.19 18.57 -5.20
C VAL A 209 3.19 19.70 -5.44
N LEU A 210 2.43 20.04 -4.40
CA LEU A 210 1.34 21.01 -4.48
C LEU A 210 1.81 22.41 -4.09
N SER A 211 1.24 23.42 -4.75
CA SER A 211 1.30 24.80 -4.27
C SER A 211 0.54 24.91 -2.94
N TYR A 212 0.83 25.94 -2.14
CA TYR A 212 0.13 26.17 -0.87
C TYR A 212 -1.39 26.22 -1.05
N CYS A 213 -1.89 26.99 -2.04
CA CYS A 213 -3.33 27.06 -2.31
C CYS A 213 -3.92 25.69 -2.69
N SER A 214 -3.27 24.94 -3.57
CA SER A 214 -3.76 23.61 -3.97
C SER A 214 -3.76 22.63 -2.79
N PHE A 215 -2.71 22.66 -1.97
CA PHE A 215 -2.60 21.84 -0.76
C PHE A 215 -3.71 22.17 0.25
N LYS A 216 -3.96 23.46 0.49
CA LYS A 216 -5.05 23.94 1.33
C LYS A 216 -6.42 23.40 0.88
N TYR A 217 -6.70 23.50 -0.41
CA TYR A 217 -7.97 23.01 -0.97
C TYR A 217 -8.10 21.50 -0.83
N LEU A 218 -7.01 20.75 -1.02
CA LEU A 218 -7.00 19.32 -0.77
C LEU A 218 -7.34 19.01 0.69
N LEU A 219 -6.73 19.70 1.65
CA LEU A 219 -7.03 19.52 3.08
C LEU A 219 -8.49 19.83 3.43
N LYS A 220 -9.10 20.87 2.85
CA LYS A 220 -10.53 21.18 3.05
C LYS A 220 -11.43 20.07 2.50
N LEU A 221 -11.08 19.47 1.36
CA LEU A 221 -11.79 18.31 0.82
C LEU A 221 -11.62 17.08 1.71
N VAL A 222 -10.41 16.85 2.23
CA VAL A 222 -10.15 15.77 3.19
C VAL A 222 -10.96 15.97 4.48
N GLU A 223 -11.00 17.18 5.03
CA GLU A 223 -11.85 17.51 6.19
C GLU A 223 -13.31 17.15 5.94
N ALA A 224 -13.83 17.46 4.75
CA ALA A 224 -15.20 17.11 4.38
C ALA A 224 -15.43 15.59 4.38
N VAL A 225 -14.45 14.77 3.96
CA VAL A 225 -14.53 13.29 4.05
C VAL A 225 -14.72 12.83 5.49
N TYR A 226 -14.05 13.47 6.46
CA TYR A 226 -14.13 13.11 7.87
C TYR A 226 -15.38 13.64 8.58
N SER A 227 -15.81 14.86 8.23
CA SER A 227 -16.83 15.62 8.98
C SER A 227 -18.24 15.54 8.40
N LYS A 228 -18.40 15.22 7.10
CA LYS A 228 -19.70 15.21 6.42
C LYS A 228 -20.08 13.81 5.95
N PRO A 229 -21.37 13.41 5.98
CA PRO A 229 -21.81 12.06 5.60
C PRO A 229 -21.41 11.63 4.18
N GLU A 230 -21.37 12.56 3.23
CA GLU A 230 -21.07 12.28 1.81
C GLU A 230 -19.84 13.04 1.27
N GLY A 231 -19.13 13.77 2.12
CA GLY A 231 -17.92 14.50 1.74
C GLY A 231 -18.12 15.75 0.86
N TRP A 232 -19.36 16.16 0.58
CA TRP A 232 -19.65 17.33 -0.26
C TRP A 232 -19.35 18.67 0.43
N ILE A 233 -18.64 19.56 -0.27
CA ILE A 233 -18.41 20.95 0.14
C ILE A 233 -18.82 21.91 -0.98
N HIS A 234 -19.64 22.91 -0.64
CA HIS A 234 -20.03 23.94 -1.60
C HIS A 234 -18.87 24.91 -1.84
N LYS A 235 -18.76 25.48 -3.04
CA LYS A 235 -17.66 26.41 -3.40
C LYS A 235 -17.52 27.60 -2.46
N LEU A 236 -18.62 28.07 -1.87
CA LEU A 236 -18.60 29.19 -0.93
C LEU A 236 -18.03 28.80 0.45
N ASP A 237 -18.03 27.51 0.78
CA ASP A 237 -17.46 26.99 2.03
C ASP A 237 -15.96 26.63 1.86
N LEU A 238 -15.47 26.59 0.61
CA LEU A 238 -14.07 26.26 0.32
C LEU A 238 -13.13 27.43 0.55
N ASP A 239 -13.51 28.65 0.22
CA ASP A 239 -12.75 29.88 0.49
C ASP A 239 -13.62 31.08 0.12
N GLU A 240 -13.24 32.28 0.55
CA GLU A 240 -13.90 33.52 0.14
C GLU A 240 -13.51 33.92 -1.30
N GLY A 241 -14.42 34.64 -2.00
CA GLY A 241 -14.19 35.16 -3.36
C GLY A 241 -14.84 34.33 -4.48
N ASP A 242 -14.32 34.44 -5.71
CA ASP A 242 -14.89 33.80 -6.92
C ASP A 242 -13.96 32.80 -7.62
N ASN A 243 -12.75 32.60 -7.08
CA ASN A 243 -11.69 31.84 -7.75
C ASN A 243 -11.66 30.33 -7.39
N GLN A 244 -12.60 29.81 -6.62
CA GLN A 244 -12.55 28.45 -6.07
C GLN A 244 -12.55 27.39 -7.17
N ALA A 245 -13.35 27.57 -8.22
CA ALA A 245 -13.35 26.66 -9.37
C ALA A 245 -11.97 26.60 -10.05
N LYS A 246 -11.28 27.75 -10.17
CA LYS A 246 -9.93 27.84 -10.73
C LYS A 246 -8.89 27.14 -9.84
N TYR A 247 -9.03 27.23 -8.52
CA TYR A 247 -8.14 26.54 -7.58
C TYR A 247 -8.36 25.02 -7.58
N ILE A 248 -9.61 24.54 -7.66
CA ILE A 248 -9.92 23.11 -7.85
C ILE A 248 -9.35 22.60 -9.18
N TYR A 249 -9.53 23.35 -10.28
CA TYR A 249 -8.93 23.01 -11.57
C TYR A 249 -7.40 22.91 -11.49
N ARG A 250 -6.75 23.87 -10.82
CA ARG A 250 -5.29 23.84 -10.60
C ARG A 250 -4.86 22.64 -9.77
N LEU A 251 -5.58 22.34 -8.69
CA LEU A 251 -5.33 21.17 -7.85
C LEU A 251 -5.38 19.87 -8.67
N ARG A 252 -6.41 19.68 -9.49
CA ARG A 252 -6.51 18.52 -10.39
C ARG A 252 -5.30 18.41 -11.31
N LYS A 253 -4.85 19.54 -11.88
CA LYS A 253 -3.67 19.59 -12.76
C LYS A 253 -2.39 19.23 -12.01
N GLU A 254 -2.18 19.73 -10.80
CA GLU A 254 -1.00 19.42 -9.98
C GLU A 254 -0.99 17.95 -9.50
N LEU A 255 -2.16 17.37 -9.28
CA LEU A 255 -2.34 15.93 -9.00
C LEU A 255 -2.35 15.06 -10.27
N SER A 256 -2.22 15.64 -11.47
CA SER A 256 -2.27 14.92 -12.75
C SER A 256 -3.51 14.02 -12.91
N LEU A 257 -4.64 14.45 -12.33
CA LEU A 257 -5.90 13.71 -12.37
C LEU A 257 -6.56 13.81 -13.73
N LYS A 258 -7.20 12.71 -14.17
CA LYS A 258 -8.22 12.80 -15.22
C LYS A 258 -9.47 13.46 -14.65
N ALA A 259 -10.36 13.93 -15.54
CA ALA A 259 -11.61 14.54 -15.12
C ALA A 259 -12.39 13.58 -14.19
N GLU A 260 -12.88 14.13 -13.07
CA GLU A 260 -13.78 13.45 -12.11
C GLU A 260 -13.27 12.18 -11.40
N GLU A 261 -12.01 11.80 -11.57
CA GLU A 261 -11.47 10.53 -11.04
C GLU A 261 -11.38 10.48 -9.51
N VAL A 262 -10.79 11.50 -8.88
CA VAL A 262 -10.58 11.55 -7.42
C VAL A 262 -11.28 12.73 -6.76
N ILE A 263 -11.46 13.82 -7.52
CA ILE A 263 -12.26 14.97 -7.07
C ILE A 263 -13.50 14.96 -7.95
N GLU A 264 -14.69 15.00 -7.38
CA GLU A 264 -15.95 15.06 -8.11
C GLU A 264 -16.54 16.47 -8.09
N ASN A 265 -17.39 16.77 -9.06
CA ASN A 265 -18.20 17.99 -9.11
C ASN A 265 -19.65 17.57 -9.39
N ASN A 266 -20.60 17.99 -8.55
CA ASN A 266 -22.00 17.65 -8.74
C ASN A 266 -22.75 18.59 -9.71
N GLY A 267 -22.05 19.52 -10.36
CA GLY A 267 -22.64 20.50 -11.29
C GLY A 267 -23.36 21.67 -10.59
N ALA A 268 -23.68 21.54 -9.30
CA ALA A 268 -24.29 22.59 -8.48
C ALA A 268 -23.26 23.45 -7.73
N GLY A 269 -21.99 23.44 -8.18
CA GLY A 269 -20.91 24.19 -7.54
C GLY A 269 -20.39 23.57 -6.25
N SER A 270 -20.67 22.29 -5.99
CA SER A 270 -20.08 21.54 -4.88
C SER A 270 -19.06 20.51 -5.37
N TYR A 271 -18.08 20.25 -4.53
CA TYR A 271 -16.98 19.33 -4.81
C TYR A 271 -16.86 18.31 -3.68
N ARG A 272 -16.34 17.12 -3.97
CA ARG A 272 -15.94 16.16 -2.94
C ARG A 272 -14.68 15.42 -3.36
N LEU A 273 -13.99 14.85 -2.38
CA LEU A 273 -13.01 13.82 -2.63
C LEU A 273 -13.75 12.48 -2.71
N ASN A 274 -13.65 11.79 -3.83
CA ASN A 274 -14.22 10.45 -4.00
C ASN A 274 -13.28 9.39 -3.39
N LEU A 275 -13.04 9.54 -2.09
CA LEU A 275 -12.26 8.62 -1.27
C LEU A 275 -12.99 8.42 0.05
N LYS A 276 -12.95 7.20 0.57
CA LYS A 276 -13.47 6.88 1.90
C LYS A 276 -12.47 7.31 2.97
N LYS A 277 -12.94 7.40 4.22
CA LYS A 277 -12.08 7.78 5.37
C LYS A 277 -10.88 6.84 5.51
N GLU A 278 -11.08 5.54 5.23
CA GLU A 278 -10.04 4.52 5.35
C GLU A 278 -8.99 4.61 4.23
N GLU A 279 -9.29 5.28 3.11
CA GLU A 279 -8.40 5.47 1.97
C GLU A 279 -7.51 6.73 2.10
N VAL A 280 -7.68 7.51 3.18
CA VAL A 280 -6.98 8.78 3.38
C VAL A 280 -6.17 8.77 4.68
N ARG A 281 -4.85 8.90 4.57
CA ARG A 281 -3.94 8.98 5.72
C ARG A 281 -3.33 10.38 5.85
N VAL A 282 -3.45 10.96 7.04
CA VAL A 282 -2.93 12.31 7.33
C VAL A 282 -2.03 12.28 8.56
N ASN A 283 -0.78 12.73 8.41
CA ASN A 283 0.14 12.93 9.52
C ASN A 283 -0.15 14.28 10.21
N LYS A 284 -1.10 14.26 11.16
CA LYS A 284 -1.56 15.45 11.88
C LYS A 284 -0.43 16.14 12.65
N GLU A 285 0.45 15.37 13.28
CA GLU A 285 1.56 15.88 14.08
C GLU A 285 2.52 16.73 13.26
N ASN A 286 2.92 16.22 12.09
CA ASN A 286 3.84 16.95 11.23
C ASN A 286 3.18 18.18 10.60
N LEU A 287 1.89 18.13 10.27
CA LEU A 287 1.15 19.29 9.78
C LEU A 287 0.97 20.38 10.85
N VAL A 288 0.79 20.03 12.11
CA VAL A 288 0.74 21.01 13.22
C VAL A 288 2.11 21.67 13.44
N ARG A 289 3.19 20.91 13.26
CA ARG A 289 4.57 21.40 13.40
C ARG A 289 5.01 22.30 12.24
N MET A 290 4.69 21.91 11.01
CA MET A 290 5.18 22.54 9.77
C MET A 290 4.18 23.52 9.13
N GLY A 291 2.90 23.43 9.50
CA GLY A 291 1.83 24.21 8.88
C GLY A 291 1.69 25.62 9.44
N GLU A 292 1.21 26.52 8.59
CA GLU A 292 0.74 27.85 9.00
C GLU A 292 -0.58 27.74 9.79
N GLU A 293 -1.02 28.84 10.41
CA GLU A 293 -2.17 28.91 11.32
C GLU A 293 -3.48 28.38 10.71
N GLU A 294 -3.67 28.55 9.40
CA GLU A 294 -4.83 28.03 8.67
C GLU A 294 -4.77 26.50 8.50
N ILE A 295 -3.60 25.93 8.19
CA ILE A 295 -3.40 24.47 8.11
C ILE A 295 -3.59 23.85 9.49
N LYS A 296 -3.06 24.45 10.56
CA LYS A 296 -3.24 23.97 11.94
C LYS A 296 -4.72 23.90 12.32
N ARG A 297 -5.51 24.93 11.95
CA ARG A 297 -6.96 24.96 12.18
C ARG A 297 -7.70 23.85 11.43
N LEU A 298 -7.34 23.58 10.18
CA LEU A 298 -7.95 22.50 9.39
C LEU A 298 -7.61 21.12 9.97
N VAL A 299 -6.36 20.92 10.40
CA VAL A 299 -5.91 19.65 11.00
C VAL A 299 -6.60 19.37 12.33
N GLY A 300 -6.91 20.40 13.12
CA GLY A 300 -7.67 20.24 14.37
C GLY A 300 -9.11 19.75 14.19
N LYS A 301 -9.63 19.75 12.96
CA LYS A 301 -10.97 19.25 12.62
C LYS A 301 -10.97 17.86 11.97
N LEU A 302 -9.78 17.34 11.65
CA LEU A 302 -9.57 15.96 11.20
C LEU A 302 -9.49 15.03 12.40
#